data_AF-A0ABD3MU41-F1
#
_entry.id   AF-A0ABD3MU41-F1
#
_cell.length_a   1.000
_cell.length_b   1.000
_cell.length_c   1.000
_cell.angle_alpha   90.00
_cell.angle_beta   90.00
_cell.angle_gamma   90.00
#
_symmetry.space_group_name_H-M   'P 1'
#
loop_
_entity.id
_entity.type
_entity.pdbx_description
1 polymer ?
#
loop_
_entity_poly.entity_id
_entity_poly.type
_entity_poly.pdbx_seq_one_letter_code
_entity_poly.pdbx_strand_id
1 'polypeptide(L)'
;MPAMKMACAIGSDQVSEAIAICRQKLSADPHCPKMQHSLAQLLDSRLDSSRPDRDQVSEVIGLYRSVGQPSTEVEEQRLPPPKVRFESLVRAGTISRDALFDTKQAISCFISASEVEGIDDSTLTAAFEQVMPLLLSKEETIEDIASGPISTDGVELQSIANDGRHLDNYLQTALRLCEYIAAKCPNETLVDEFKGATLRKGKQPLLAYQSYQNAMDKARQQYIDSTQIDSEQYNLKLYNFIRASILASAAGREAGLDSDKCLSLLEEAESATSNAMKYLDDQDATVKNAIYEKLTDLYNNMGIIEKKRENYNQAYLCFRKALEIKPDDGHALVQLASIEDKTIGHDFDTISNVKSLDAEYVSALFDGYSTRFESELVDKLQYKGHAFVHSAMKTALAELNKTPSSVDKIIDLGCGTGLLGDIIANEMPSTTLIGVDLSQRMTEVSRARKTAGGKSVYSTVIHGDAIEYLATLDRNSCDCILASDVFIYIGDISQVLYESSKCLVDSGIVAFTVESLDDGTSESSGLKLLKSGRFGHSKKYIEQVAADNGFKLLSWDDCVLRQQGGADVNGATVVLVKA
;
A
#
# COMPACT_ATOMS: atom_id res chain seq x y z
N MET A 1 28.62 -0.98 -13.88
CA MET A 1 29.72 -0.32 -13.16
C MET A 1 31.03 -0.69 -13.85
N PRO A 2 31.88 0.25 -14.30
CA PRO A 2 32.51 1.28 -13.45
C PRO A 2 32.59 2.67 -14.12
N ALA A 3 31.77 3.62 -13.65
CA ALA A 3 31.96 5.06 -13.88
C ALA A 3 31.59 5.89 -12.64
N MET A 4 31.51 5.25 -11.47
CA MET A 4 30.97 5.84 -10.23
C MET A 4 32.06 6.21 -9.21
N LYS A 5 33.33 6.30 -9.63
CA LYS A 5 34.46 6.68 -8.74
C LYS A 5 35.33 7.79 -9.35
N MET A 6 34.71 8.93 -9.67
CA MET A 6 35.46 10.15 -9.97
C MET A 6 34.86 11.43 -9.37
N ALA A 7 33.96 11.31 -8.39
CA ALA A 7 33.30 12.45 -7.74
C ALA A 7 33.53 12.52 -6.21
N CYS A 8 34.68 12.04 -5.72
CA CYS A 8 34.99 12.11 -4.29
C CYS A 8 36.43 12.60 -4.08
N ALA A 9 36.67 13.89 -4.36
CA ALA A 9 37.73 14.73 -3.79
C ALA A 9 37.79 16.11 -4.50
N ILE A 10 36.66 16.80 -4.65
CA ILE A 10 36.61 18.16 -5.21
C ILE A 10 36.04 19.07 -4.12
N GLY A 11 36.79 20.09 -3.70
CA GLY A 11 36.37 21.03 -2.65
C GLY A 11 35.10 21.81 -3.06
N SER A 12 34.30 22.30 -2.09
CA SER A 12 33.05 23.02 -2.38
C SER A 12 33.23 24.20 -3.36
N ASP A 13 34.41 24.84 -3.32
CA ASP A 13 34.76 25.98 -4.17
C ASP A 13 34.95 25.58 -5.64
N GLN A 14 35.54 24.41 -5.90
CA GLN A 14 35.76 23.90 -7.26
C GLN A 14 34.45 23.47 -7.94
N VAL A 15 33.49 22.93 -7.18
CA VAL A 15 32.15 22.62 -7.72
C VAL A 15 31.39 23.90 -8.06
N SER A 16 31.54 24.96 -7.25
CA SER A 16 30.91 26.27 -7.53
C SER A 16 31.50 26.92 -8.79
N GLU A 17 32.83 26.82 -8.98
CA GLU A 17 33.52 27.28 -10.18
C GLU A 17 33.06 26.50 -11.43
N ALA A 18 32.93 25.17 -11.33
CA ALA A 18 32.44 24.33 -12.42
C ALA A 18 31.00 24.68 -12.84
N ILE A 19 30.12 24.96 -11.87
CA ILE A 19 28.75 25.45 -12.12
C ILE A 19 28.79 26.79 -12.88
N ALA A 20 29.63 27.73 -12.45
CA ALA A 20 29.77 29.03 -13.10
C ALA A 20 30.25 28.90 -14.55
N ILE A 21 31.23 28.03 -14.81
CA ILE A 21 31.72 27.73 -16.17
C ILE A 21 30.61 27.14 -17.04
N CYS A 22 29.85 26.17 -16.53
CA CYS A 22 28.74 25.58 -17.28
C CYS A 22 27.67 26.61 -17.61
N ARG A 23 27.28 27.47 -16.65
CA ARG A 23 26.33 28.57 -16.88
C ARG A 23 26.85 29.58 -17.91
N GLN A 24 28.12 29.95 -17.85
CA GLN A 24 28.72 30.84 -18.85
C GLN A 24 28.66 30.21 -20.25
N LYS A 25 29.00 28.93 -20.40
CA LYS A 25 28.93 28.25 -21.70
C LYS A 25 27.49 28.12 -22.21
N LEU A 26 26.53 27.85 -21.33
CA LEU A 26 25.11 27.82 -21.69
C LEU A 26 24.55 29.21 -22.04
N SER A 27 25.14 30.30 -21.53
CA SER A 27 24.74 31.64 -21.97
C SER A 27 25.12 31.94 -23.42
N ALA A 28 26.16 31.27 -23.94
CA ALA A 28 26.61 31.40 -25.33
C ALA A 28 25.96 30.36 -26.27
N ASP A 29 25.69 29.14 -25.76
CA ASP A 29 25.00 28.06 -26.47
C ASP A 29 24.01 27.37 -25.51
N PRO A 30 22.76 27.87 -25.41
CA PRO A 30 21.76 27.38 -24.47
C PRO A 30 21.37 25.91 -24.66
N HIS A 31 21.57 25.39 -25.87
CA HIS A 31 21.16 24.04 -26.26
C HIS A 31 22.33 23.05 -26.29
N CYS A 32 23.51 23.41 -25.79
CA CYS A 32 24.67 22.52 -25.73
C CYS A 32 24.44 21.33 -24.77
N PRO A 33 24.18 20.10 -25.28
CA PRO A 33 23.69 19.03 -24.41
C PRO A 33 24.74 18.55 -23.40
N LYS A 34 26.02 18.59 -23.78
CA LYS A 34 27.14 18.27 -22.88
C LYS A 34 27.18 19.21 -21.68
N MET A 35 26.98 20.52 -21.90
CA MET A 35 27.01 21.50 -20.81
C MET A 35 25.73 21.45 -19.97
N GLN A 36 24.58 21.18 -20.59
CA GLN A 36 23.32 20.93 -19.87
C GLN A 36 23.45 19.72 -18.94
N HIS A 37 24.00 18.61 -19.43
CA HIS A 37 24.21 17.40 -18.64
C HIS A 37 25.21 17.60 -17.49
N SER A 38 26.36 18.23 -17.77
CA SER A 38 27.34 18.54 -16.72
C SER A 38 26.78 19.48 -15.65
N LEU A 39 26.02 20.52 -16.04
CA LEU A 39 25.38 21.41 -15.06
C LEU A 39 24.34 20.67 -14.23
N ALA A 40 23.52 19.81 -14.86
CA ALA A 40 22.52 19.00 -14.17
C ALA A 40 23.17 18.14 -13.08
N GLN A 41 24.22 17.38 -13.40
CA GLN A 41 24.92 16.51 -12.46
C GLN A 41 25.53 17.28 -11.28
N LEU A 42 26.13 18.45 -11.54
CA LEU A 42 26.72 19.29 -10.49
C LEU A 42 25.66 19.84 -9.54
N LEU A 43 24.53 20.31 -10.07
CA LEU A 43 23.43 20.85 -9.26
C LEU A 43 22.67 19.73 -8.50
N ASP A 44 22.46 18.58 -9.14
CA ASP A 44 21.84 17.39 -8.55
C ASP A 44 22.63 16.89 -7.33
N SER A 45 23.97 16.88 -7.43
CA SER A 45 24.86 16.52 -6.30
C SER A 45 24.76 17.43 -5.06
N ARG A 46 24.11 18.60 -5.20
CA ARG A 46 23.93 19.59 -4.13
C ARG A 46 22.50 19.63 -3.59
N LEU A 47 21.59 18.79 -4.08
CA LEU A 47 20.23 18.75 -3.57
C LEU A 47 20.23 18.21 -2.14
N ASP A 48 19.76 19.02 -1.18
CA ASP A 48 19.52 18.57 0.19
C ASP A 48 18.23 17.74 0.23
N SER A 49 18.35 16.46 0.57
CA SER A 49 17.22 15.53 0.66
C SER A 49 16.27 15.85 1.81
N SER A 50 16.67 16.67 2.79
CA SER A 50 15.85 17.02 3.96
C SER A 50 15.02 18.30 3.78
N ARG A 51 15.51 19.26 2.98
CA ARG A 51 14.83 20.52 2.63
C ARG A 51 15.25 21.00 1.23
N PRO A 52 14.68 20.44 0.16
CA PRO A 52 15.04 20.82 -1.20
C PRO A 52 14.59 22.26 -1.54
N ASP A 53 15.51 23.07 -2.07
CA ASP A 53 15.17 24.34 -2.73
C ASP A 53 14.41 24.07 -4.03
N ARG A 54 13.15 24.48 -4.09
CA ARG A 54 12.25 24.21 -5.23
C ARG A 54 12.75 24.79 -6.55
N ASP A 55 13.41 25.94 -6.53
CA ASP A 55 13.89 26.59 -7.75
C ASP A 55 15.09 25.83 -8.31
N GLN A 56 16.02 25.42 -7.42
CA GLN A 56 17.16 24.60 -7.79
C GLN A 56 16.74 23.22 -8.30
N VAL A 57 15.77 22.58 -7.64
CA VAL A 57 15.22 21.29 -8.10
C VAL A 57 14.58 21.42 -9.48
N SER A 58 13.83 22.50 -9.72
CA SER A 58 13.20 22.77 -11.01
C SER A 58 14.23 22.99 -12.12
N GLU A 59 15.34 23.69 -11.82
CA GLU A 59 16.47 23.87 -12.75
C GLU A 59 17.09 22.53 -13.14
N VAL A 60 17.37 21.66 -12.16
CA VAL A 60 17.95 20.32 -12.39
C VAL A 60 17.05 19.48 -13.29
N ILE A 61 15.75 19.46 -13.01
CA ILE A 61 14.75 18.73 -13.82
C ILE A 61 14.75 19.29 -15.26
N GLY A 62 14.71 20.61 -15.43
CA GLY A 62 14.70 21.25 -16.75
C GLY A 62 15.94 20.93 -17.59
N LEU A 63 17.11 20.88 -16.97
CA LEU A 63 18.37 20.52 -17.63
C LEU A 63 18.38 19.05 -18.06
N TYR A 64 18.02 18.12 -17.18
CA TYR A 64 17.95 16.71 -17.52
C TYR A 64 16.91 16.42 -18.62
N ARG A 65 15.75 17.10 -18.58
CA ARG A 65 14.76 17.02 -19.68
C ARG A 65 15.32 17.52 -21.00
N SER A 66 16.07 18.62 -20.99
CA SER A 66 16.71 19.17 -22.19
C SER A 66 17.78 18.25 -22.77
N VAL A 67 18.49 17.48 -21.92
CA VAL A 67 19.42 16.43 -22.39
C VAL A 67 18.67 15.24 -22.98
N GLY A 68 17.56 14.84 -22.35
CA GLY A 68 16.71 13.74 -22.78
C GLY A 68 15.98 13.96 -24.10
N GLN A 69 15.44 15.16 -24.24
CA GLN A 69 14.73 15.69 -25.41
C GLN A 69 15.43 16.96 -25.89
N PRO A 70 16.58 16.83 -26.57
CA PRO A 70 17.31 17.98 -27.09
C PRO A 70 16.43 18.84 -28.01
N SER A 71 16.65 20.16 -27.97
CA SER A 71 16.02 21.09 -28.91
C SER A 71 16.28 20.66 -30.35
N THR A 72 15.31 20.92 -31.25
CA THR A 72 15.47 20.71 -32.69
C THR A 72 16.62 21.51 -33.30
N GLU A 73 17.14 22.51 -32.57
CA GLU A 73 18.32 23.30 -32.95
C GLU A 73 19.65 22.55 -32.72
N VAL A 74 19.64 21.43 -31.99
CA VAL A 74 20.83 20.62 -31.74
C VAL A 74 21.13 19.77 -32.97
N GLU A 75 22.30 20.00 -33.58
CA GLU A 75 22.80 19.17 -34.68
C GLU A 75 22.88 17.69 -34.30
N GLU A 76 22.54 16.80 -35.23
CA GLU A 76 22.49 15.34 -35.01
C GLU A 76 23.79 14.77 -34.43
N GLN A 77 24.95 15.28 -34.88
CA GLN A 77 26.28 14.86 -34.41
C GLN A 77 26.58 15.26 -32.95
N ARG A 78 25.82 16.24 -32.43
CA ARG A 78 25.95 16.75 -31.06
C ARG A 78 24.90 16.14 -30.11
N LEU A 79 23.99 15.30 -30.62
CA LEU A 79 23.00 14.63 -29.80
C LEU A 79 23.66 13.74 -28.75
N PRO A 80 23.16 13.74 -27.50
CA PRO A 80 23.61 12.76 -26.52
C PRO A 80 23.26 11.34 -26.98
N PRO A 81 24.08 10.33 -26.62
CA PRO A 81 23.76 8.94 -26.90
C PRO A 81 22.39 8.55 -26.33
N PRO A 82 21.63 7.63 -26.97
CA PRO A 82 20.32 7.18 -26.48
C PRO A 82 20.28 6.85 -25.00
N LYS A 83 21.27 6.11 -24.51
CA LYS A 83 21.39 5.76 -23.09
C LYS A 83 21.47 6.99 -22.16
N VAL A 84 22.24 8.01 -22.53
CA VAL A 84 22.37 9.25 -21.73
C VAL A 84 21.05 10.03 -21.75
N ARG A 85 20.37 10.07 -22.90
CA ARG A 85 19.04 10.70 -23.03
C ARG A 85 18.02 10.01 -22.12
N PHE A 86 17.97 8.69 -22.18
CA PHE A 86 17.12 7.86 -21.33
C PHE A 86 17.39 8.08 -19.84
N GLU A 87 18.65 7.93 -19.40
CA GLU A 87 19.05 8.09 -18.00
C GLU A 87 18.73 9.50 -17.47
N SER A 88 18.89 10.52 -18.31
CA SER A 88 18.53 11.89 -17.95
C SER A 88 17.02 12.04 -17.71
N LEU A 89 16.17 11.47 -18.58
CA LEU A 89 14.71 11.53 -18.39
C LEU A 89 14.24 10.73 -17.17
N VAL A 90 14.82 9.54 -16.93
CA VAL A 90 14.54 8.76 -15.73
C VAL A 90 14.93 9.53 -14.47
N ARG A 91 16.11 10.18 -14.47
CA ARG A 91 16.55 11.00 -13.34
C ARG A 91 15.64 12.22 -13.12
N ALA A 92 15.26 12.91 -14.18
CA ALA A 92 14.29 14.01 -14.11
C ALA A 92 12.97 13.55 -13.48
N GLY A 93 12.41 12.43 -13.96
CA GLY A 93 11.16 11.88 -13.42
C GLY A 93 11.26 11.48 -11.95
N THR A 94 12.40 10.87 -11.56
CA THR A 94 12.68 10.50 -10.16
C THR A 94 12.71 11.74 -9.25
N ILE A 95 13.43 12.79 -9.65
CA ILE A 95 13.52 14.04 -8.87
C ILE A 95 12.15 14.74 -8.79
N SER A 96 11.40 14.80 -9.89
CA SER A 96 10.03 15.34 -9.88
C SER A 96 9.14 14.61 -8.88
N ARG A 97 9.22 13.28 -8.82
CA ARG A 97 8.45 12.45 -7.88
C ARG A 97 8.90 12.67 -6.43
N ASP A 98 10.19 12.56 -6.15
CA ASP A 98 10.69 12.42 -4.79
C ASP A 98 10.95 13.77 -4.10
N ALA A 99 11.40 14.77 -4.85
CA ALA A 99 11.75 16.09 -4.29
C ALA A 99 10.62 17.11 -4.40
N LEU A 100 9.83 17.07 -5.47
CA LEU A 100 8.71 18.01 -5.68
C LEU A 100 7.34 17.41 -5.37
N PHE A 101 7.23 16.08 -5.24
CA PHE A 101 5.95 15.36 -5.18
C PHE A 101 5.06 15.67 -6.42
N ASP A 102 5.69 15.95 -7.57
CA ASP A 102 5.02 16.23 -8.84
C ASP A 102 4.91 14.95 -9.69
N THR A 103 3.86 14.17 -9.41
CA THR A 103 3.58 12.92 -10.13
C THR A 103 3.32 13.14 -11.63
N LYS A 104 2.71 14.27 -12.02
CA LYS A 104 2.38 14.54 -13.43
C LYS A 104 3.65 14.74 -14.25
N GLN A 105 4.57 15.54 -13.72
CA GLN A 105 5.86 15.75 -14.35
C GLN A 105 6.71 14.47 -14.36
N ALA A 106 6.67 13.68 -13.28
CA ALA A 106 7.34 12.39 -13.22
C ALA A 106 6.86 11.45 -14.34
N ILE A 107 5.54 11.29 -14.50
CA ILE A 107 4.94 10.46 -15.55
C ILE A 107 5.34 10.94 -16.94
N SER A 108 5.27 12.25 -17.20
CA SER A 108 5.69 12.84 -18.47
C SER A 108 7.16 12.51 -18.82
N CYS A 109 8.05 12.58 -17.82
CA CYS A 109 9.46 12.25 -18.02
C CYS A 109 9.66 10.76 -18.33
N PHE A 110 9.00 9.85 -17.62
CA PHE A 110 9.15 8.41 -17.86
C PHE A 110 8.51 7.94 -19.18
N ILE A 111 7.38 8.53 -19.59
CA ILE A 111 6.81 8.30 -20.93
C ILE A 111 7.81 8.74 -21.99
N SER A 112 8.37 9.95 -21.84
CA SER A 112 9.40 10.45 -22.76
C SER A 112 10.64 9.55 -22.80
N ALA A 113 11.04 8.97 -21.65
CA ALA A 113 12.15 8.02 -21.59
C ALA A 113 11.86 6.75 -22.41
N SER A 114 10.61 6.27 -22.38
CA SER A 114 10.16 5.08 -23.12
C SER A 114 10.16 5.29 -24.64
N GLU A 115 10.09 6.54 -25.09
CA GLU A 115 10.13 6.93 -26.51
C GLU A 115 11.55 7.06 -27.08
N VAL A 116 12.60 7.03 -26.25
CA VAL A 116 13.98 7.15 -26.74
C VAL A 116 14.32 5.94 -27.62
N GLU A 117 14.61 6.19 -28.90
CA GLU A 117 15.04 5.17 -29.85
C GLU A 117 16.49 4.72 -29.59
N GLY A 118 16.79 3.44 -29.87
CA GLY A 118 18.14 2.89 -29.76
C GLY A 118 18.56 2.47 -28.35
N ILE A 119 17.61 2.26 -27.43
CA ILE A 119 17.81 1.57 -26.15
C ILE A 119 17.40 0.10 -26.28
N ASP A 120 18.00 -0.77 -25.48
CA ASP A 120 17.65 -2.19 -25.42
C ASP A 120 16.36 -2.44 -24.63
N ASP A 121 15.74 -3.60 -24.87
CA ASP A 121 14.45 -4.00 -24.28
C ASP A 121 14.47 -3.99 -22.74
N SER A 122 15.61 -4.36 -22.11
CA SER A 122 15.71 -4.38 -20.65
C SER A 122 15.70 -2.96 -20.06
N THR A 123 16.39 -2.03 -20.73
CA THR A 123 16.37 -0.61 -20.38
C THR A 123 14.98 0.00 -20.56
N LEU A 124 14.29 -0.33 -21.66
CA LEU A 124 12.93 0.13 -21.92
C LEU A 124 11.93 -0.38 -20.87
N THR A 125 12.02 -1.66 -20.51
CA THR A 125 11.15 -2.29 -19.51
C THR A 125 11.37 -1.68 -18.12
N ALA A 126 12.60 -1.30 -17.77
CA ALA A 126 12.88 -0.62 -16.50
C ALA A 126 12.24 0.78 -16.39
N ALA A 127 12.08 1.53 -17.49
CA ALA A 127 11.31 2.77 -17.47
C ALA A 127 9.80 2.50 -17.36
N PHE A 128 9.32 1.48 -18.07
CA PHE A 128 7.93 1.05 -18.00
C PHE A 128 7.50 0.66 -16.57
N GLU A 129 8.37 -0.09 -15.87
CA GLU A 129 8.20 -0.46 -14.46
C GLU A 129 8.09 0.73 -13.51
N GLN A 130 8.75 1.85 -13.81
CA GLN A 130 8.71 3.03 -12.95
C GLN A 130 7.44 3.87 -13.16
N VAL A 131 6.91 3.91 -14.39
CA VAL A 131 5.77 4.77 -14.72
C VAL A 131 4.42 4.11 -14.48
N MET A 132 4.30 2.80 -14.71
CA MET A 132 3.02 2.10 -14.56
C MET A 132 2.44 2.19 -13.13
N PRO A 133 3.21 2.01 -12.05
CA PRO A 133 2.70 2.22 -10.69
C PRO A 133 2.21 3.64 -10.44
N LEU A 134 2.82 4.66 -11.06
CA LEU A 134 2.39 6.06 -10.92
C LEU A 134 1.09 6.34 -11.67
N LEU A 135 0.91 5.75 -12.84
CA LEU A 135 -0.36 5.81 -13.59
C LEU A 135 -1.47 5.07 -12.84
N LEU A 136 -1.15 3.94 -12.19
CA LEU A 136 -2.08 3.12 -11.44
C LEU A 136 -2.29 3.57 -9.99
N SER A 137 -1.49 4.49 -9.45
CA SER A 137 -1.68 5.00 -8.08
C SER A 137 -2.75 6.08 -8.00
N LYS A 138 -3.02 6.80 -9.10
CA LYS A 138 -4.03 7.86 -9.15
C LYS A 138 -5.45 7.31 -9.06
N GLU A 139 -6.25 7.92 -8.20
CA GLU A 139 -7.66 7.58 -8.05
C GLU A 139 -8.45 7.92 -9.31
N GLU A 140 -9.44 7.09 -9.62
CA GLU A 140 -10.41 7.37 -10.68
C GLU A 140 -11.37 8.45 -10.18
N THR A 141 -11.53 9.51 -10.96
CA THR A 141 -12.63 10.45 -10.76
C THR A 141 -13.96 9.80 -11.20
N ILE A 142 -15.09 10.34 -10.74
CA ILE A 142 -16.42 9.92 -11.21
C ILE A 142 -16.53 10.06 -12.74
N GLU A 143 -15.82 11.03 -13.32
CA GLU A 143 -15.74 11.27 -14.77
C GLU A 143 -14.93 10.18 -15.50
N ASP A 144 -13.85 9.68 -14.89
CA ASP A 144 -13.07 8.54 -15.43
C ASP A 144 -13.94 7.28 -15.52
N ILE A 145 -14.76 7.02 -14.51
CA ILE A 145 -15.69 5.88 -14.44
C ILE A 145 -16.83 6.03 -15.47
N ALA A 146 -17.25 7.26 -15.77
CA ALA A 146 -18.33 7.57 -16.70
C ALA A 146 -17.90 7.56 -18.18
N SER A 147 -16.60 7.53 -18.47
CA SER A 147 -16.04 7.67 -19.83
C SER A 147 -16.25 6.45 -20.76
N GLY A 148 -16.91 5.40 -20.28
CA GLY A 148 -17.16 4.18 -21.06
C GLY A 148 -15.98 3.21 -21.07
N PRO A 149 -16.02 2.12 -21.86
CA PRO A 149 -14.93 1.17 -21.93
C PRO A 149 -13.66 1.83 -22.46
N ILE A 150 -12.55 1.65 -21.75
CA ILE A 150 -11.24 2.15 -22.16
C ILE A 150 -10.89 1.48 -23.51
N SER A 151 -10.61 2.29 -24.53
CA SER A 151 -10.32 1.83 -25.91
C SER A 151 -8.97 2.36 -26.37
N THR A 152 -8.27 1.62 -27.21
CA THR A 152 -6.95 2.01 -27.71
C THR A 152 -6.98 2.66 -29.09
N ASP A 153 -8.16 2.86 -29.66
CA ASP A 153 -8.31 3.47 -30.98
C ASP A 153 -7.86 4.94 -31.02
N GLY A 154 -6.88 5.23 -31.88
CA GLY A 154 -6.76 6.55 -32.55
C GLY A 154 -5.90 7.65 -31.93
N VAL A 155 -4.99 7.39 -30.96
CA VAL A 155 -4.12 8.46 -30.39
C VAL A 155 -2.66 8.03 -30.22
N GLU A 156 -1.74 8.79 -30.82
CA GLU A 156 -0.29 8.63 -30.73
C GLU A 156 0.27 9.07 -29.37
N LEU A 157 1.23 8.32 -28.81
CA LEU A 157 1.94 8.64 -27.54
C LEU A 157 2.59 10.03 -27.53
N GLN A 158 3.07 10.51 -28.69
CA GLN A 158 3.70 11.82 -28.84
C GLN A 158 2.79 13.00 -28.46
N SER A 159 1.45 12.83 -28.51
CA SER A 159 0.51 13.87 -28.06
C SER A 159 0.47 14.03 -26.54
N ILE A 160 0.81 12.97 -25.78
CA ILE A 160 0.73 12.91 -24.32
C ILE A 160 1.97 13.54 -23.66
N ALA A 161 3.15 13.34 -24.26
CA ALA A 161 4.43 13.84 -23.74
C ALA A 161 4.57 15.38 -23.85
N ASN A 162 3.97 15.98 -24.88
CA ASN A 162 4.21 17.38 -25.23
C ASN A 162 3.32 18.39 -24.50
N ASP A 163 2.10 18.04 -24.09
CA ASP A 163 1.14 19.06 -23.67
C ASP A 163 1.16 19.35 -22.16
N GLY A 164 1.64 18.42 -21.31
CA GLY A 164 1.75 18.57 -19.85
C GLY A 164 0.46 18.97 -19.09
N ARG A 165 -0.64 19.22 -19.83
CA ARG A 165 -1.89 19.83 -19.38
C ARG A 165 -3.11 18.92 -19.58
N HIS A 166 -2.96 17.78 -20.28
CA HIS A 166 -4.03 16.82 -20.59
C HIS A 166 -3.67 15.37 -20.22
N LEU A 167 -3.23 15.15 -18.98
CA LEU A 167 -3.19 13.80 -18.37
C LEU A 167 -4.51 13.56 -17.62
N ASP A 168 -5.63 13.76 -18.30
CA ASP A 168 -6.95 13.74 -17.68
C ASP A 168 -7.47 12.30 -17.50
N ASN A 169 -6.91 11.31 -18.22
CA ASN A 169 -7.23 9.89 -18.04
C ASN A 169 -5.95 9.02 -17.93
N TYR A 170 -5.55 8.72 -16.70
CA TYR A 170 -4.35 7.94 -16.39
C TYR A 170 -4.45 6.48 -16.86
N LEU A 171 -5.63 5.87 -16.80
CA LEU A 171 -5.84 4.48 -17.23
C LEU A 171 -5.72 4.34 -18.75
N GLN A 172 -6.27 5.31 -19.48
CA GLN A 172 -6.13 5.39 -20.93
C GLN A 172 -4.66 5.56 -21.34
N THR A 173 -3.91 6.38 -20.60
CA THR A 173 -2.47 6.55 -20.79
C THR A 173 -1.70 5.26 -20.50
N ALA A 174 -2.05 4.57 -19.41
CA ALA A 174 -1.49 3.28 -19.04
C ALA A 174 -1.71 2.20 -20.11
N LEU A 175 -2.93 2.08 -20.66
CA LEU A 175 -3.19 1.11 -21.73
C LEU A 175 -2.40 1.42 -23.00
N ARG A 176 -2.35 2.68 -23.42
CA ARG A 176 -1.57 3.09 -24.61
C ARG A 176 -0.09 2.79 -24.44
N LEU A 177 0.45 3.06 -23.25
CA LEU A 177 1.83 2.74 -22.95
C LEU A 177 2.05 1.21 -22.98
N CYS A 178 1.15 0.41 -22.40
CA CYS A 178 1.25 -1.04 -22.47
C CYS A 178 1.28 -1.54 -23.93
N GLU A 179 0.44 -1.00 -24.81
CA GLU A 179 0.44 -1.42 -26.23
C GLU A 179 1.72 -1.02 -26.98
N TYR A 180 2.23 0.17 -26.71
CA TYR A 180 3.48 0.62 -27.30
C TYR A 180 4.67 -0.22 -26.88
N ILE A 181 4.77 -0.54 -25.59
CA ILE A 181 5.82 -1.41 -25.09
C ILE A 181 5.60 -2.84 -25.59
N ALA A 182 4.37 -3.34 -25.68
CA ALA A 182 4.09 -4.66 -26.27
C ALA A 182 4.55 -4.77 -27.73
N ALA A 183 4.43 -3.71 -28.51
CA ALA A 183 4.90 -3.68 -29.90
C ALA A 183 6.43 -3.76 -30.02
N LYS A 184 7.17 -3.22 -29.04
CA LYS A 184 8.64 -3.25 -28.98
C LYS A 184 9.19 -4.51 -28.31
N CYS A 185 8.54 -4.94 -27.23
CA CYS A 185 8.95 -6.05 -26.37
C CYS A 185 7.82 -7.11 -26.30
N PRO A 186 7.52 -7.82 -27.40
CA PRO A 186 6.33 -8.69 -27.49
C PRO A 186 6.36 -9.89 -26.53
N ASN A 187 7.55 -10.29 -26.08
CA ASN A 187 7.73 -11.41 -25.15
C ASN A 187 7.77 -10.96 -23.68
N GLU A 188 7.67 -9.66 -23.40
CA GLU A 188 7.73 -9.15 -22.04
C GLU A 188 6.41 -9.41 -21.32
N THR A 189 6.47 -10.28 -20.31
CA THR A 189 5.35 -10.74 -19.51
C THR A 189 4.70 -9.60 -18.73
N LEU A 190 5.54 -8.70 -18.23
CA LEU A 190 5.13 -7.62 -17.35
C LEU A 190 4.19 -6.61 -18.03
N VAL A 191 4.31 -6.46 -19.35
CA VAL A 191 3.41 -5.61 -20.14
C VAL A 191 1.97 -6.09 -20.05
N ASP A 192 1.75 -7.40 -20.18
CA ASP A 192 0.42 -7.99 -20.08
C ASP A 192 -0.12 -7.96 -18.64
N GLU A 193 0.75 -8.08 -17.63
CA GLU A 193 0.36 -7.93 -16.22
C GLU A 193 -0.12 -6.51 -15.92
N PHE A 194 0.63 -5.48 -16.33
CA PHE A 194 0.24 -4.09 -16.14
C PHE A 194 -0.98 -3.70 -16.97
N LYS A 195 -1.13 -4.24 -18.18
CA LYS A 195 -2.35 -4.10 -18.97
C LYS A 195 -3.54 -4.73 -18.25
N GLY A 196 -3.38 -5.93 -17.70
CA GLY A 196 -4.39 -6.60 -16.89
C GLY A 196 -4.79 -5.79 -15.65
N ALA A 197 -3.81 -5.21 -14.95
CA ALA A 197 -4.05 -4.36 -13.78
C ALA A 197 -4.82 -3.09 -14.15
N THR A 198 -4.46 -2.47 -15.27
CA THR A 198 -5.14 -1.28 -15.81
C THR A 198 -6.60 -1.57 -16.16
N LEU A 199 -6.86 -2.68 -16.87
CA LEU A 199 -8.21 -3.12 -17.26
C LEU A 199 -9.07 -3.51 -16.05
N ARG A 200 -8.47 -4.20 -15.07
CA ARG A 200 -9.15 -4.59 -13.83
C ARG A 200 -9.57 -3.36 -13.03
N LYS A 201 -8.67 -2.37 -12.93
CA LYS A 201 -8.95 -1.08 -12.30
C LYS A 201 -10.09 -0.35 -13.01
N GLY A 202 -10.03 -0.27 -14.34
CA GLY A 202 -11.11 0.22 -15.21
C GLY A 202 -12.38 -0.65 -15.26
N LYS A 203 -12.57 -1.60 -14.34
CA LYS A 203 -13.75 -2.47 -14.20
C LYS A 203 -14.08 -3.28 -15.46
N GLN A 204 -13.06 -3.72 -16.20
CA GLN A 204 -13.17 -4.62 -17.35
C GLN A 204 -12.56 -6.00 -17.04
N PRO A 205 -13.14 -6.77 -16.10
CA PRO A 205 -12.48 -7.97 -15.56
C PRO A 205 -12.27 -9.08 -16.59
N LEU A 206 -13.12 -9.19 -17.62
CA LEU A 206 -12.93 -10.19 -18.68
C LEU A 206 -11.72 -9.87 -19.57
N LEU A 207 -11.52 -8.58 -19.92
CA LEU A 207 -10.33 -8.15 -20.67
C LEU A 207 -9.08 -8.26 -19.81
N ALA A 208 -9.19 -7.94 -18.52
CA ALA A 208 -8.11 -8.13 -17.56
C ALA A 208 -7.70 -9.60 -17.47
N TYR A 209 -8.66 -10.51 -17.35
CA TYR A 209 -8.43 -11.96 -17.37
C TYR A 209 -7.69 -12.40 -18.65
N GLN A 210 -8.12 -11.92 -19.83
CA GLN A 210 -7.44 -12.24 -21.10
C GLN A 210 -5.98 -11.76 -21.11
N SER A 211 -5.73 -10.54 -20.62
CA SER A 211 -4.38 -9.99 -20.48
C SER A 211 -3.52 -10.82 -19.54
N TYR A 212 -4.03 -11.15 -18.34
CA TYR A 212 -3.29 -11.99 -17.40
C TYR A 212 -3.10 -13.42 -17.90
N GLN A 213 -4.03 -13.96 -18.69
CA GLN A 213 -3.85 -15.26 -19.32
C GLN A 213 -2.69 -15.23 -20.33
N ASN A 214 -2.57 -14.16 -21.13
CA ASN A 214 -1.41 -13.98 -22.02
C ASN A 214 -0.10 -13.87 -21.23
N ALA A 215 -0.09 -13.11 -20.13
CA ALA A 215 1.06 -13.03 -19.23
C ALA A 215 1.44 -14.42 -18.70
N MET A 216 0.46 -15.17 -18.21
CA MET A 216 0.65 -16.52 -17.68
C MET A 216 1.19 -17.48 -18.73
N ASP A 217 0.65 -17.46 -19.95
CA ASP A 217 1.10 -18.32 -21.05
C ASP A 217 2.56 -18.02 -21.45
N LYS A 218 2.95 -16.73 -21.49
CA LYS A 218 4.34 -16.31 -21.73
C LYS A 218 5.26 -16.76 -20.60
N ALA A 219 4.90 -16.49 -19.35
CA ALA A 219 5.69 -16.87 -18.17
C ALA A 219 5.88 -18.39 -18.10
N ARG A 220 4.80 -19.14 -18.36
CA ARG A 220 4.82 -20.60 -18.43
C ARG A 220 5.79 -21.09 -19.49
N GLN A 221 5.73 -20.55 -20.70
CA GLN A 221 6.64 -20.96 -21.77
C GLN A 221 8.10 -20.64 -21.42
N GLN A 222 8.37 -19.45 -20.89
CA GLN A 222 9.70 -19.06 -20.44
C GLN A 222 10.26 -20.00 -19.35
N TYR A 223 9.40 -20.43 -18.42
CA TYR A 223 9.71 -21.42 -17.39
C TYR A 223 9.98 -22.81 -18.00
N ILE A 224 9.13 -23.31 -18.89
CA ILE A 224 9.33 -24.60 -19.56
C ILE A 224 10.63 -24.63 -20.37
N ASP A 225 10.96 -23.52 -21.03
CA ASP A 225 12.17 -23.39 -21.85
C ASP A 225 13.46 -23.25 -21.01
N SER A 226 13.35 -23.13 -19.68
CA SER A 226 14.51 -23.06 -18.80
C SER A 226 15.13 -24.44 -18.58
N THR A 227 16.43 -24.56 -18.86
CA THR A 227 17.14 -25.85 -18.91
C THR A 227 17.99 -26.15 -17.68
N GLN A 228 18.27 -25.14 -16.86
CA GLN A 228 19.09 -25.25 -15.64
C GLN A 228 18.20 -25.07 -14.42
N ILE A 229 17.68 -26.20 -13.93
CA ILE A 229 16.98 -26.28 -12.64
C ILE A 229 17.89 -25.72 -11.55
N ASP A 230 17.30 -24.97 -10.60
CA ASP A 230 18.00 -24.36 -9.47
C ASP A 230 19.00 -23.22 -9.84
N SER A 231 18.75 -22.54 -10.97
CA SER A 231 19.41 -21.27 -11.29
C SER A 231 18.54 -20.07 -10.91
N GLU A 232 19.16 -18.92 -10.62
CA GLU A 232 18.44 -17.66 -10.35
C GLU A 232 17.42 -17.33 -11.48
N GLN A 233 17.80 -17.56 -12.74
CA GLN A 233 16.91 -17.37 -13.88
C GLN A 233 15.74 -18.36 -13.91
N TYR A 234 15.97 -19.63 -13.57
CA TYR A 234 14.92 -20.64 -13.47
C TYR A 234 13.90 -20.26 -12.39
N ASN A 235 14.40 -19.87 -11.22
CA ASN A 235 13.57 -19.51 -10.07
C ASN A 235 12.76 -18.24 -10.33
N LEU A 236 13.35 -17.23 -10.98
CA LEU A 236 12.64 -16.03 -11.40
C LEU A 236 11.51 -16.34 -12.40
N LYS A 237 11.74 -17.24 -13.35
CA LYS A 237 10.72 -17.66 -14.32
C LYS A 237 9.58 -18.43 -13.66
N LEU A 238 9.91 -19.32 -12.72
CA LEU A 238 8.91 -20.02 -11.91
C LEU A 238 8.08 -19.02 -11.09
N TYR A 239 8.73 -18.09 -10.40
CA TYR A 239 8.09 -17.03 -9.65
C TYR A 239 7.10 -16.24 -10.52
N ASN A 240 7.52 -15.81 -11.71
CA ASN A 240 6.66 -15.09 -12.65
C ASN A 240 5.47 -15.95 -13.11
N PHE A 241 5.66 -17.25 -13.34
CA PHE A 241 4.57 -18.15 -13.70
C PHE A 241 3.54 -18.31 -12.58
N ILE A 242 3.97 -18.50 -11.34
CA ILE A 242 3.09 -18.56 -10.16
C ILE A 242 2.30 -17.26 -10.04
N ARG A 243 3.00 -16.12 -10.08
CA ARG A 243 2.40 -14.78 -9.98
C ARG A 243 1.34 -14.54 -11.05
N ALA A 244 1.66 -14.82 -12.32
CA ALA A 244 0.72 -14.62 -13.42
C ALA A 244 -0.50 -15.56 -13.32
N SER A 245 -0.32 -16.79 -12.83
CA SER A 245 -1.43 -17.74 -12.60
C SER A 245 -2.40 -17.24 -11.52
N ILE A 246 -1.88 -16.66 -10.43
CA ILE A 246 -2.68 -16.03 -9.38
C ILE A 246 -3.49 -14.87 -9.94
N LEU A 247 -2.84 -13.98 -10.70
CA LEU A 247 -3.49 -12.81 -11.30
C LEU A 247 -4.59 -13.19 -12.29
N ALA A 248 -4.32 -14.18 -13.16
CA ALA A 248 -5.29 -14.72 -14.10
C ALA A 248 -6.48 -15.36 -13.38
N SER A 249 -6.23 -16.20 -12.36
CA SER A 249 -7.29 -16.82 -11.57
C SER A 249 -8.16 -15.76 -10.87
N ALA A 250 -7.54 -14.77 -10.23
CA ALA A 250 -8.26 -13.68 -9.55
C ALA A 250 -9.15 -12.87 -10.50
N ALA A 251 -8.61 -12.42 -11.63
CA ALA A 251 -9.38 -11.69 -12.64
C ALA A 251 -10.48 -12.55 -13.26
N GLY A 252 -10.24 -13.86 -13.46
CA GLY A 252 -11.25 -14.80 -13.94
C GLY A 252 -12.45 -14.91 -12.99
N ARG A 253 -12.20 -14.96 -11.67
CA ARG A 253 -13.28 -14.98 -10.67
C ARG A 253 -14.10 -13.70 -10.69
N GLU A 254 -13.46 -12.55 -10.82
CA GLU A 254 -14.13 -11.24 -10.94
C GLU A 254 -14.94 -11.13 -12.23
N ALA A 255 -14.46 -11.74 -13.32
CA ALA A 255 -15.17 -11.84 -14.59
C ALA A 255 -16.34 -12.84 -14.55
N GLY A 256 -16.57 -13.53 -13.43
CA GLY A 256 -17.63 -14.51 -13.28
C GLY A 256 -17.37 -15.82 -14.03
N LEU A 257 -16.10 -16.15 -14.32
CA LEU A 257 -15.75 -17.43 -14.93
C LEU A 257 -16.00 -18.60 -13.97
N ASP A 258 -16.08 -19.78 -14.59
CA ASP A 258 -16.23 -21.04 -13.89
C ASP A 258 -15.11 -21.29 -12.87
N SER A 259 -15.49 -21.81 -11.71
CA SER A 259 -14.56 -22.00 -10.58
C SER A 259 -13.54 -23.10 -10.85
N ASP A 260 -13.91 -24.16 -11.58
CA ASP A 260 -12.97 -25.23 -11.94
C ASP A 260 -11.92 -24.70 -12.92
N LYS A 261 -12.33 -23.84 -13.86
CA LYS A 261 -11.39 -23.15 -14.77
C LYS A 261 -10.42 -22.25 -14.01
N CYS A 262 -10.87 -21.48 -13.02
CA CYS A 262 -9.98 -20.64 -12.22
C CYS A 262 -9.05 -21.46 -11.32
N LEU A 263 -9.52 -22.62 -10.83
CA LEU A 263 -8.74 -23.52 -9.98
C LEU A 263 -7.64 -24.22 -10.78
N SER A 264 -7.93 -24.69 -12.00
CA SER A 264 -6.96 -25.42 -12.82
C SER A 264 -5.70 -24.60 -13.14
N LEU A 265 -5.83 -23.27 -13.26
CA LEU A 265 -4.69 -22.36 -13.44
C LEU A 265 -3.75 -22.40 -12.23
N LEU A 266 -4.30 -22.49 -11.02
CA LEU A 266 -3.54 -22.55 -9.77
C LEU A 266 -2.94 -23.94 -9.54
N GLU A 267 -3.67 -25.01 -9.85
CA GLU A 267 -3.19 -26.39 -9.76
C GLU A 267 -1.99 -26.64 -10.69
N GLU A 268 -1.99 -26.04 -11.89
CA GLU A 268 -0.86 -26.10 -12.82
C GLU A 268 0.40 -25.46 -12.21
N ALA A 269 0.25 -24.26 -11.61
CA ALA A 269 1.34 -23.57 -10.93
C ALA A 269 1.80 -24.28 -9.64
N GLU A 270 0.89 -24.86 -8.85
CA GLU A 270 1.21 -25.67 -7.66
C GLU A 270 2.07 -26.88 -8.05
N SER A 271 1.70 -27.57 -9.14
CA SER A 271 2.43 -28.72 -9.67
C SER A 271 3.84 -28.34 -10.14
N ALA A 272 3.97 -27.22 -10.85
CA ALA A 272 5.27 -26.69 -11.26
C ALA A 272 6.17 -26.39 -10.04
N THR A 273 5.60 -25.73 -9.04
CA THR A 273 6.31 -25.36 -7.80
C THR A 273 6.74 -26.60 -7.01
N SER A 274 5.85 -27.57 -6.82
CA SER A 274 6.14 -28.83 -6.12
C SER A 274 7.28 -29.62 -6.77
N ASN A 275 7.43 -29.52 -8.09
CA ASN A 275 8.55 -30.14 -8.80
C ASN A 275 9.85 -29.36 -8.61
N ALA A 276 9.82 -28.03 -8.67
CA ALA A 276 11.00 -27.19 -8.46
C ALA A 276 11.54 -27.27 -7.01
N MET A 277 10.65 -27.30 -6.01
CA MET A 277 11.00 -27.40 -4.59
C MET A 277 11.81 -28.66 -4.23
N LYS A 278 11.80 -29.70 -5.07
CA LYS A 278 12.66 -30.90 -4.89
C LYS A 278 14.14 -30.61 -5.13
N TYR A 279 14.45 -29.53 -5.84
CA TYR A 279 15.78 -29.20 -6.32
C TYR A 279 16.31 -27.87 -5.79
N LEU A 280 15.48 -27.07 -5.12
CA LEU A 280 15.89 -25.82 -4.49
C LEU A 280 16.81 -26.10 -3.30
N ASP A 281 18.08 -25.69 -3.39
CA ASP A 281 19.06 -25.79 -2.29
C ASP A 281 18.70 -24.79 -1.16
N ASP A 282 19.06 -25.11 0.08
CA ASP A 282 18.82 -24.29 1.26
C ASP A 282 19.70 -23.02 1.32
N GLN A 283 20.66 -22.88 0.40
CA GLN A 283 21.64 -21.77 0.43
C GLN A 283 21.15 -20.45 -0.20
N ASP A 284 20.07 -20.45 -0.99
CA ASP A 284 19.47 -19.22 -1.57
C ASP A 284 18.16 -18.85 -0.86
N ALA A 285 18.29 -18.38 0.38
CA ALA A 285 17.15 -18.04 1.23
C ALA A 285 16.27 -16.93 0.62
N THR A 286 16.83 -15.99 -0.14
CA THR A 286 16.09 -14.85 -0.69
C THR A 286 15.11 -15.30 -1.77
N VAL A 287 15.58 -16.08 -2.75
CA VAL A 287 14.75 -16.56 -3.85
C VAL A 287 13.70 -17.55 -3.35
N LYS A 288 14.10 -18.43 -2.41
CA LYS A 288 13.20 -19.37 -1.76
C LYS A 288 12.06 -18.67 -1.02
N ASN A 289 12.35 -17.58 -0.30
CA ASN A 289 11.35 -16.78 0.40
C ASN A 289 10.34 -16.13 -0.58
N ALA A 290 10.80 -15.58 -1.70
CA ALA A 290 9.91 -14.97 -2.70
C ALA A 290 8.95 -15.99 -3.33
N ILE A 291 9.42 -17.23 -3.60
CA ILE A 291 8.57 -18.32 -4.09
C ILE A 291 7.57 -18.75 -3.00
N TYR A 292 8.01 -18.91 -1.76
CA TYR A 292 7.13 -19.26 -0.64
C TYR A 292 6.02 -18.23 -0.43
N GLU A 293 6.34 -16.94 -0.48
CA GLU A 293 5.35 -15.87 -0.38
C GLU A 293 4.26 -16.02 -1.46
N LYS A 294 4.65 -16.24 -2.72
CA LYS A 294 3.67 -16.46 -3.80
C LYS A 294 2.93 -17.79 -3.67
N LEU A 295 3.53 -18.80 -3.05
CA LEU A 295 2.86 -20.07 -2.78
C LEU A 295 1.79 -19.92 -1.68
N THR A 296 2.04 -19.09 -0.66
CA THR A 296 1.01 -18.67 0.31
C THR A 296 -0.17 -18.00 -0.39
N ASP A 297 0.10 -17.02 -1.28
CA ASP A 297 -0.92 -16.36 -2.09
C ASP A 297 -1.72 -17.36 -2.94
N LEU A 298 -1.03 -18.31 -3.58
CA LEU A 298 -1.63 -19.35 -4.40
C LEU A 298 -2.63 -20.20 -3.59
N TYR A 299 -2.22 -20.70 -2.43
CA TYR A 299 -3.08 -21.52 -1.58
C TYR A 299 -4.26 -20.72 -1.02
N ASN A 300 -4.06 -19.46 -0.64
CA ASN A 300 -5.14 -18.56 -0.27
C ASN A 300 -6.18 -18.43 -1.40
N ASN A 301 -5.72 -18.24 -2.64
CA ASN A 301 -6.61 -18.15 -3.80
C ASN A 301 -7.35 -19.46 -4.11
N MET A 302 -6.68 -20.62 -3.99
CA MET A 302 -7.33 -21.93 -4.12
C MET A 302 -8.41 -22.12 -3.04
N GLY A 303 -8.09 -21.78 -1.78
CA GLY A 303 -9.04 -21.87 -0.67
C GLY A 303 -10.27 -20.99 -0.86
N ILE A 304 -10.11 -19.77 -1.40
CA ILE A 304 -11.23 -18.89 -1.77
C ILE A 304 -12.13 -19.54 -2.83
N ILE A 305 -11.54 -20.20 -3.84
CA ILE A 305 -12.29 -20.88 -4.89
C ILE A 305 -13.06 -22.06 -4.31
N GLU A 306 -12.41 -22.89 -3.50
CA GLU A 306 -13.07 -24.03 -2.85
C GLU A 306 -14.18 -23.60 -1.90
N LYS A 307 -13.98 -22.50 -1.16
CA LYS A 307 -15.03 -21.89 -0.34
C LYS A 307 -16.23 -21.46 -1.19
N LYS A 308 -16.00 -20.88 -2.37
CA LYS A 308 -17.07 -20.49 -3.31
C LYS A 308 -17.80 -21.71 -3.90
N ARG A 309 -17.11 -22.85 -4.03
CA ARG A 309 -17.68 -24.15 -4.41
C ARG A 309 -18.37 -24.87 -3.25
N GLU A 310 -18.39 -24.28 -2.06
CA GLU A 310 -18.89 -24.89 -0.81
C GLU A 310 -18.12 -26.16 -0.38
N ASN A 311 -16.92 -26.36 -0.91
CA ASN A 311 -16.02 -27.46 -0.55
C ASN A 311 -15.19 -27.06 0.68
N TYR A 312 -15.84 -26.81 1.83
CA TYR A 312 -15.20 -26.21 3.00
C TYR A 312 -14.00 -27.01 3.56
N ASN A 313 -14.02 -28.34 3.49
CA ASN A 313 -12.86 -29.15 3.89
C ASN A 313 -11.65 -28.94 2.96
N GLN A 314 -11.86 -28.76 1.65
CA GLN A 314 -10.75 -28.45 0.74
C GLN A 314 -10.26 -27.02 0.93
N ALA A 315 -11.19 -26.08 1.17
CA ALA A 315 -10.83 -24.71 1.52
C ALA A 315 -9.96 -24.67 2.79
N TYR A 316 -10.35 -25.41 3.84
CA TYR A 316 -9.57 -25.60 5.06
C TYR A 316 -8.15 -26.08 4.74
N LEU A 317 -7.99 -27.15 3.96
CA LEU A 317 -6.68 -27.69 3.61
C LEU A 317 -5.81 -26.67 2.86
N CYS A 318 -6.39 -25.87 1.97
CA CYS A 318 -5.66 -24.82 1.27
C CYS A 318 -5.18 -23.73 2.24
N PHE A 319 -6.05 -23.19 3.09
CA PHE A 319 -5.64 -22.18 4.08
C PHE A 319 -4.63 -22.74 5.08
N ARG A 320 -4.73 -24.02 5.45
CA ARG A 320 -3.71 -24.70 6.27
C ARG A 320 -2.35 -24.77 5.58
N LYS A 321 -2.29 -25.11 4.30
CA LYS A 321 -1.03 -25.08 3.53
C LYS A 321 -0.42 -23.68 3.48
N ALA A 322 -1.24 -22.63 3.35
CA ALA A 322 -0.76 -21.25 3.43
C ALA A 322 -0.13 -20.96 4.82
N LEU A 323 -0.79 -21.39 5.91
CA LEU A 323 -0.30 -21.22 7.28
C LEU A 323 0.89 -22.11 7.64
N GLU A 324 1.10 -23.22 6.95
CA GLU A 324 2.33 -24.03 7.07
C GLU A 324 3.55 -23.27 6.52
N ILE A 325 3.34 -22.39 5.54
CA ILE A 325 4.40 -21.57 4.94
C ILE A 325 4.59 -20.26 5.72
N LYS A 326 3.49 -19.54 5.98
CA LYS A 326 3.46 -18.27 6.71
C LYS A 326 2.44 -18.38 7.85
N PRO A 327 2.86 -18.81 9.06
CA PRO A 327 1.95 -19.08 10.18
C PRO A 327 1.12 -17.89 10.68
N ASP A 328 1.60 -16.67 10.40
CA ASP A 328 0.96 -15.41 10.76
C ASP A 328 0.22 -14.74 9.60
N ASP A 329 0.03 -15.44 8.46
CA ASP A 329 -0.66 -14.89 7.29
C ASP A 329 -2.11 -14.50 7.62
N GLY A 330 -2.37 -13.19 7.70
CA GLY A 330 -3.65 -12.64 8.09
C GLY A 330 -4.78 -13.03 7.14
N HIS A 331 -4.49 -13.18 5.84
CA HIS A 331 -5.50 -13.61 4.88
C HIS A 331 -5.94 -15.05 5.16
N ALA A 332 -5.01 -15.99 5.31
CA ALA A 332 -5.32 -17.38 5.60
C ALA A 332 -6.05 -17.53 6.94
N LEU A 333 -5.60 -16.84 7.99
CA LEU A 333 -6.24 -16.86 9.31
C LEU A 333 -7.70 -16.37 9.26
N VAL A 334 -7.94 -15.23 8.62
CA VAL A 334 -9.28 -14.65 8.48
C VAL A 334 -10.20 -15.55 7.65
N GLN A 335 -9.69 -16.11 6.56
CA GLN A 335 -10.48 -17.01 5.72
C GLN A 335 -10.81 -18.32 6.44
N LEU A 336 -9.87 -18.85 7.23
CA LEU A 336 -10.07 -20.03 8.05
C LEU A 336 -11.14 -19.79 9.13
N ALA A 337 -11.10 -18.65 9.82
CA ALA A 337 -12.15 -18.25 10.76
C ALA A 337 -13.53 -18.12 10.10
N SER A 338 -13.58 -17.71 8.83
CA SER A 338 -14.85 -17.56 8.08
C SER A 338 -15.54 -18.88 7.71
N ILE A 339 -14.88 -20.03 7.87
CA ILE A 339 -15.40 -21.36 7.52
C ILE A 339 -15.46 -22.33 8.70
N GLU A 340 -15.18 -21.88 9.92
CA GLU A 340 -15.11 -22.71 11.14
C GLU A 340 -16.40 -23.53 11.35
N ASP A 341 -17.55 -22.87 11.29
CA ASP A 341 -18.88 -23.48 11.50
C ASP A 341 -19.37 -24.35 10.32
N LYS A 342 -18.68 -24.29 9.18
CA LYS A 342 -19.03 -24.98 7.94
C LYS A 342 -18.14 -26.18 7.64
N THR A 343 -17.11 -26.39 8.45
CA THR A 343 -16.10 -27.44 8.27
C THR A 343 -16.33 -28.55 9.31
N ILE A 344 -16.15 -29.82 8.92
CA ILE A 344 -16.40 -30.97 9.80
C ILE A 344 -15.13 -31.81 9.93
N GLY A 345 -14.78 -32.19 11.15
CA GLY A 345 -13.68 -33.14 11.42
C GLY A 345 -12.28 -32.52 11.35
N HIS A 346 -12.19 -31.19 11.37
CA HIS A 346 -10.94 -30.45 11.38
C HIS A 346 -10.79 -29.60 12.64
N ASP A 347 -9.55 -29.40 13.06
CA ASP A 347 -9.18 -28.62 14.23
C ASP A 347 -8.84 -27.17 13.84
N PHE A 348 -9.31 -26.23 14.65
CA PHE A 348 -9.17 -24.79 14.47
C PHE A 348 -8.29 -24.16 15.57
N ASP A 349 -7.51 -24.95 16.31
CA ASP A 349 -6.53 -24.48 17.31
C ASP A 349 -5.60 -23.36 16.80
N THR A 350 -5.30 -23.35 15.50
CA THR A 350 -4.49 -22.29 14.87
C THR A 350 -5.15 -20.93 14.87
N ILE A 351 -6.49 -20.83 14.78
CA ILE A 351 -7.20 -19.54 14.91
C ILE A 351 -7.52 -19.19 16.37
N SER A 352 -7.64 -20.20 17.24
CA SER A 352 -7.95 -20.01 18.67
C SER A 352 -6.82 -19.33 19.45
N ASN A 353 -5.57 -19.48 19.02
CA ASN A 353 -4.39 -18.91 19.69
C ASN A 353 -3.81 -17.68 18.99
N VAL A 354 -4.45 -17.19 17.93
CA VAL A 354 -3.98 -16.00 17.23
C VAL A 354 -4.10 -14.81 18.15
N LYS A 355 -2.99 -14.11 18.31
CA LYS A 355 -2.91 -12.93 19.16
C LYS A 355 -2.91 -11.62 18.40
N SER A 356 -2.65 -11.62 17.10
CA SER A 356 -2.67 -10.44 16.24
C SER A 356 -2.77 -10.86 14.77
N LEU A 357 -3.22 -9.96 13.91
CA LEU A 357 -3.06 -10.09 12.47
C LEU A 357 -1.77 -9.39 12.04
N ASP A 358 -1.13 -9.88 10.98
CA ASP A 358 0.07 -9.24 10.47
C ASP A 358 -0.22 -7.83 9.92
N ALA A 359 0.74 -6.92 10.10
CA ALA A 359 0.59 -5.51 9.77
C ALA A 359 0.38 -5.27 8.26
N GLU A 360 0.98 -6.12 7.42
CA GLU A 360 0.88 -6.00 5.96
C GLU A 360 -0.54 -6.30 5.49
N TYR A 361 -1.18 -7.36 6.01
CA TYR A 361 -2.58 -7.69 5.76
C TYR A 361 -3.51 -6.54 6.18
N VAL A 362 -3.32 -6.00 7.39
CA VAL A 362 -4.16 -4.91 7.90
C VAL A 362 -3.97 -3.64 7.06
N SER A 363 -2.73 -3.28 6.73
CA SER A 363 -2.42 -2.12 5.88
C SER A 363 -3.04 -2.27 4.49
N ALA A 364 -2.85 -3.44 3.85
CA ALA A 364 -3.39 -3.73 2.52
C ALA A 364 -4.92 -3.72 2.49
N LEU A 365 -5.58 -4.22 3.54
CA LEU A 365 -7.03 -4.16 3.70
C LEU A 365 -7.53 -2.71 3.65
N PHE A 366 -6.86 -1.77 4.32
CA PHE A 366 -7.32 -0.38 4.35
C PHE A 366 -6.86 0.44 3.15
N ASP A 367 -5.67 0.17 2.60
CA ASP A 367 -5.18 0.80 1.37
C ASP A 367 -6.12 0.54 0.18
N GLY A 368 -6.69 -0.66 0.08
CA GLY A 368 -7.69 -0.99 -0.95
C GLY A 368 -9.07 -0.34 -0.74
N TYR A 369 -9.37 0.08 0.49
CA TYR A 369 -10.68 0.60 0.90
C TYR A 369 -10.73 2.13 1.05
N SER A 370 -9.60 2.82 1.20
CA SER A 370 -9.51 4.20 1.68
C SER A 370 -10.43 5.20 0.97
N THR A 371 -10.58 5.10 -0.35
CA THR A 371 -11.35 6.05 -1.17
C THR A 371 -12.86 5.92 -1.02
N ARG A 372 -13.32 4.71 -0.69
CA ARG A 372 -14.74 4.41 -0.48
C ARG A 372 -15.05 4.24 1.01
N PHE A 373 -14.02 4.35 1.86
CA PHE A 373 -14.07 3.99 3.27
C PHE A 373 -15.25 4.63 3.98
N GLU A 374 -15.43 5.94 3.87
CA GLU A 374 -16.56 6.63 4.52
C GLU A 374 -17.90 6.23 3.90
N SER A 375 -18.01 6.23 2.57
CA SER A 375 -19.26 5.85 1.87
C SER A 375 -19.67 4.38 2.08
N GLU A 376 -18.74 3.49 2.39
CA GLU A 376 -19.04 2.08 2.67
C GLU A 376 -19.21 1.84 4.16
N LEU A 377 -18.30 2.35 4.99
CA LEU A 377 -18.31 2.10 6.42
C LEU A 377 -19.41 2.91 7.12
N VAL A 378 -19.55 4.20 6.82
CA VAL A 378 -20.56 5.06 7.46
C VAL A 378 -21.91 4.87 6.78
N ASP A 379 -22.01 5.02 5.46
CA ASP A 379 -23.33 5.03 4.82
C ASP A 379 -23.92 3.62 4.63
N LYS A 380 -23.12 2.62 4.24
CA LYS A 380 -23.65 1.26 4.03
C LYS A 380 -23.63 0.42 5.30
N LEU A 381 -22.52 0.43 6.03
CA LEU A 381 -22.36 -0.38 7.25
C LEU A 381 -22.84 0.36 8.50
N GLN A 382 -23.34 1.61 8.39
CA GLN A 382 -23.93 2.36 9.51
C GLN A 382 -22.98 2.45 10.73
N TYR A 383 -21.67 2.56 10.46
CA TYR A 383 -20.63 2.56 11.48
C TYR A 383 -20.69 3.78 12.39
N LYS A 384 -20.52 3.55 13.70
CA LYS A 384 -20.64 4.59 14.74
C LYS A 384 -19.50 4.62 15.75
N GLY A 385 -18.46 3.80 15.58
CA GLY A 385 -17.38 3.65 16.58
C GLY A 385 -16.71 4.98 16.95
N HIS A 386 -16.38 5.82 15.97
CA HIS A 386 -15.79 7.15 16.20
C HIS A 386 -16.69 8.05 17.09
N ALA A 387 -18.00 8.06 16.86
CA ALA A 387 -18.93 8.85 17.66
C ALA A 387 -19.07 8.29 19.09
N PHE A 388 -19.05 6.96 19.25
CA PHE A 388 -19.11 6.32 20.56
C PHE A 388 -17.86 6.57 21.40
N VAL A 389 -16.65 6.40 20.82
CA VAL A 389 -15.38 6.69 21.51
C VAL A 389 -15.32 8.14 21.96
N HIS A 390 -15.73 9.07 21.10
CA HIS A 390 -15.80 10.49 21.46
C HIS A 390 -16.76 10.74 22.63
N SER A 391 -17.98 10.15 22.60
CA SER A 391 -18.95 10.29 23.68
C SER A 391 -18.43 9.72 25.00
N ALA A 392 -17.81 8.54 24.96
CA ALA A 392 -17.27 7.89 26.15
C ALA A 392 -16.09 8.67 26.75
N MET A 393 -15.21 9.21 25.90
CA MET A 393 -14.12 10.10 26.31
C MET A 393 -14.66 11.32 27.07
N LYS A 394 -15.70 12.00 26.53
CA LYS A 394 -16.29 13.17 27.19
C LYS A 394 -16.91 12.85 28.54
N THR A 395 -17.66 11.74 28.63
CA THR A 395 -18.25 11.27 29.89
C THR A 395 -17.15 10.99 30.92
N ALA A 396 -16.09 10.26 30.53
CA ALA A 396 -14.98 9.94 31.40
C ALA A 396 -14.22 11.18 31.90
N LEU A 397 -13.96 12.16 31.03
CA LEU A 397 -13.34 13.42 31.45
C LEU A 397 -14.20 14.15 32.50
N ALA A 398 -15.52 14.20 32.28
CA ALA A 398 -16.44 14.82 33.24
C ALA A 398 -16.44 14.11 34.59
N GLU A 399 -16.45 12.76 34.62
CA GLU A 399 -16.36 11.96 35.85
C GLU A 399 -15.04 12.17 36.61
N LEU A 400 -13.94 12.41 35.87
CA LEU A 400 -12.64 12.75 36.42
C LEU A 400 -12.50 14.24 36.79
N ASN A 401 -13.58 15.01 36.72
CA ASN A 401 -13.61 16.46 36.94
C ASN A 401 -12.63 17.24 36.04
N LYS A 402 -12.35 16.72 34.85
CA LYS A 402 -11.55 17.37 33.80
C LYS A 402 -12.47 18.10 32.83
N THR A 403 -12.05 19.27 32.37
CA THR A 403 -12.73 20.00 31.30
C THR A 403 -12.02 19.78 29.97
N PRO A 404 -12.67 19.97 28.80
CA PRO A 404 -11.97 19.88 27.52
C PRO A 404 -10.74 20.80 27.43
N SER A 405 -10.79 21.97 28.07
CA SER A 405 -9.66 22.91 28.14
C SER A 405 -8.49 22.44 29.01
N SER A 406 -8.64 21.34 29.75
CA SER A 406 -7.59 20.73 30.59
C SER A 406 -6.87 19.57 29.89
N VAL A 407 -7.21 19.28 28.63
CA VAL A 407 -6.62 18.23 27.82
C VAL A 407 -5.68 18.86 26.79
N ASP A 408 -4.38 18.71 27.00
CA ASP A 408 -3.36 19.34 26.18
C ASP A 408 -3.02 18.49 24.95
N LYS A 409 -2.98 17.15 25.09
CA LYS A 409 -2.60 16.25 24.00
C LYS A 409 -3.43 14.96 23.95
N ILE A 410 -3.97 14.67 22.77
CA ILE A 410 -4.68 13.44 22.44
C ILE A 410 -3.96 12.70 21.31
N ILE A 411 -3.85 11.38 21.44
CA ILE A 411 -3.37 10.48 20.39
C ILE A 411 -4.56 9.66 19.90
N ASP A 412 -4.83 9.71 18.61
CA ASP A 412 -5.83 8.87 17.92
C ASP A 412 -5.10 7.75 17.16
N LEU A 413 -5.15 6.54 17.70
CA LEU A 413 -4.59 5.34 17.10
C LEU A 413 -5.56 4.79 16.07
N GLY A 414 -5.04 4.35 14.92
CA GLY A 414 -5.87 3.96 13.77
C GLY A 414 -6.79 5.09 13.32
N CYS A 415 -6.21 6.27 13.12
CA CYS A 415 -6.98 7.50 12.88
C CYS A 415 -7.80 7.47 11.57
N GLY A 416 -7.51 6.51 10.68
CA GLY A 416 -8.23 6.26 9.43
C GLY A 416 -8.24 7.50 8.55
N THR A 417 -9.41 7.86 8.03
CA THR A 417 -9.62 9.10 7.27
C THR A 417 -9.80 10.34 8.14
N GLY A 418 -9.78 10.21 9.47
CA GLY A 418 -9.80 11.33 10.42
C GLY A 418 -11.16 11.70 11.00
N LEU A 419 -12.16 10.80 10.96
CA LEU A 419 -13.52 11.08 11.44
C LEU A 419 -13.58 11.45 12.93
N LEU A 420 -12.91 10.68 13.79
CA LEU A 420 -12.85 10.98 15.22
C LEU A 420 -12.10 12.28 15.48
N GLY A 421 -10.93 12.44 14.86
CA GLY A 421 -10.15 13.65 14.97
C GLY A 421 -10.89 14.92 14.55
N ASP A 422 -11.73 14.85 13.50
CA ASP A 422 -12.52 16.00 13.05
C ASP A 422 -13.47 16.49 14.14
N ILE A 423 -14.19 15.56 14.79
CA ILE A 423 -15.08 15.88 15.91
C ILE A 423 -14.28 16.57 17.03
N ILE A 424 -13.16 15.98 17.43
CA ILE A 424 -12.30 16.50 18.50
C ILE A 424 -11.73 17.87 18.15
N ALA A 425 -11.21 18.06 16.95
CA ALA A 425 -10.57 19.31 16.55
C ALA A 425 -11.56 20.48 16.46
N ASN A 426 -12.85 20.21 16.19
CA ASN A 426 -13.90 21.23 16.22
C ASN A 426 -14.39 21.52 17.65
N GLU A 427 -14.52 20.52 18.53
CA GLU A 427 -14.97 20.72 19.93
C GLU A 427 -13.85 21.20 20.87
N MET A 428 -12.60 20.83 20.58
CA MET A 428 -11.41 21.04 21.42
C MET A 428 -10.25 21.67 20.63
N PRO A 429 -10.42 22.87 20.05
CA PRO A 429 -9.46 23.44 19.09
C PRO A 429 -8.10 23.85 19.69
N SER A 430 -7.96 23.84 21.01
CA SER A 430 -6.69 24.11 21.72
C SER A 430 -5.85 22.85 21.95
N THR A 431 -6.42 21.66 21.79
CA THR A 431 -5.77 20.39 22.07
C THR A 431 -4.85 19.99 20.92
N THR A 432 -3.63 19.55 21.25
CA THR A 432 -2.73 18.94 20.27
C THR A 432 -3.23 17.55 19.94
N LEU A 433 -3.68 17.35 18.69
CA LEU A 433 -4.22 16.09 18.23
C LEU A 433 -3.25 15.41 17.26
N ILE A 434 -2.82 14.21 17.59
CA ILE A 434 -1.91 13.40 16.76
C ILE A 434 -2.65 12.16 16.27
N GLY A 435 -2.65 11.94 14.96
CA GLY A 435 -3.20 10.74 14.33
C GLY A 435 -2.08 9.74 13.99
N VAL A 436 -2.31 8.47 14.22
CA VAL A 436 -1.41 7.38 13.83
C VAL A 436 -2.21 6.36 13.03
N ASP A 437 -1.73 5.97 11.87
CA ASP A 437 -2.35 4.91 11.09
C ASP A 437 -1.31 4.07 10.34
N LEU A 438 -1.61 2.78 10.20
CA LEU A 438 -0.75 1.81 9.54
C LEU A 438 -0.87 1.88 8.00
N SER A 439 -1.98 2.40 7.49
CA SER A 439 -2.20 2.58 6.06
C SER A 439 -1.66 3.93 5.60
N GLN A 440 -0.72 3.90 4.64
CA GLN A 440 -0.21 5.11 4.03
C GLN A 440 -1.35 5.94 3.43
N ARG A 441 -2.30 5.30 2.72
CA ARG A 441 -3.42 5.99 2.10
C ARG A 441 -4.34 6.66 3.12
N MET A 442 -4.64 6.00 4.23
CA MET A 442 -5.42 6.59 5.31
C MET A 442 -4.73 7.84 5.88
N THR A 443 -3.40 7.77 6.10
CA THR A 443 -2.67 8.95 6.59
C THR A 443 -2.66 10.11 5.59
N GLU A 444 -2.59 9.84 4.28
CA GLU A 444 -2.67 10.88 3.25
C GLU A 444 -4.02 11.59 3.27
N VAL A 445 -5.13 10.84 3.37
CA VAL A 445 -6.49 11.40 3.51
C VAL A 445 -6.60 12.21 4.81
N SER A 446 -6.16 11.66 5.94
CA SER A 446 -6.18 12.34 7.24
C SER A 446 -5.37 13.64 7.26
N ARG A 447 -4.21 13.69 6.60
CA ARG A 447 -3.39 14.92 6.48
C ARG A 447 -4.10 16.01 5.68
N ALA A 448 -4.87 15.62 4.67
CA ALA A 448 -5.60 16.55 3.83
C ALA A 448 -6.86 17.10 4.52
N ARG A 449 -7.44 16.37 5.49
CA ARG A 449 -8.67 16.76 6.19
C ARG A 449 -8.54 18.11 6.91
N LYS A 450 -9.57 18.93 6.75
CA LYS A 450 -9.71 20.24 7.40
C LYS A 450 -10.96 20.30 8.26
N THR A 451 -10.87 21.01 9.38
CA THR A 451 -12.02 21.36 10.23
C THR A 451 -12.96 22.31 9.48
N ALA A 452 -14.16 22.54 10.03
CA ALA A 452 -15.12 23.50 9.46
C ALA A 452 -14.54 24.93 9.33
N GLY A 453 -13.54 25.28 10.17
CA GLY A 453 -12.81 26.53 10.11
C GLY A 453 -11.60 26.56 9.16
N GLY A 454 -11.40 25.51 8.35
CA GLY A 454 -10.32 25.42 7.35
C GLY A 454 -8.93 25.08 7.92
N LYS A 455 -8.82 24.75 9.20
CA LYS A 455 -7.55 24.32 9.82
C LYS A 455 -7.33 22.82 9.62
N SER A 456 -6.08 22.37 9.63
CA SER A 456 -5.80 20.93 9.68
C SER A 456 -6.44 20.30 10.92
N VAL A 457 -7.06 19.12 10.77
CA VAL A 457 -7.64 18.37 11.89
C VAL A 457 -6.54 17.91 12.85
N TYR A 458 -5.53 17.22 12.32
CA TYR A 458 -4.40 16.76 13.10
C TYR A 458 -3.26 17.78 13.07
N SER A 459 -2.62 17.97 14.23
CA SER A 459 -1.34 18.69 14.31
C SER A 459 -0.22 17.91 13.61
N THR A 460 -0.28 16.59 13.68
CA THR A 460 0.64 15.67 13.00
C THR A 460 -0.06 14.35 12.71
N VAL A 461 0.21 13.75 11.56
CA VAL A 461 -0.25 12.41 11.19
C VAL A 461 0.94 11.52 10.89
N ILE A 462 1.08 10.45 11.67
CA ILE A 462 2.15 9.47 11.59
C ILE A 462 1.68 8.27 10.79
N HIS A 463 2.49 7.86 9.81
CA HIS A 463 2.35 6.57 9.15
C HIS A 463 3.22 5.58 9.90
N GLY A 464 2.61 4.62 10.58
CA GLY A 464 3.33 3.64 11.38
C GLY A 464 2.43 2.82 12.29
N ASP A 465 3.02 1.79 12.89
CA ASP A 465 2.34 0.94 13.86
C ASP A 465 2.06 1.69 15.17
N ALA A 466 0.89 1.41 15.77
CA ALA A 466 0.44 2.08 16.98
C ALA A 466 1.35 1.79 18.19
N ILE A 467 1.78 0.54 18.36
CA ILE A 467 2.64 0.12 19.48
C ILE A 467 4.03 0.72 19.30
N GLU A 468 4.59 0.62 18.09
CA GLU A 468 5.90 1.20 17.77
C GLU A 468 5.92 2.72 18.03
N TYR A 469 4.87 3.43 17.60
CA TYR A 469 4.78 4.87 17.83
C TYR A 469 4.69 5.20 19.33
N LEU A 470 3.80 4.55 20.08
CA LEU A 470 3.68 4.80 21.52
C LEU A 470 4.99 4.49 22.26
N ALA A 471 5.75 3.49 21.80
CA ALA A 471 7.04 3.14 22.37
C ALA A 471 8.06 4.29 22.28
N THR A 472 7.95 5.16 21.26
CA THR A 472 8.84 6.34 21.08
C THR A 472 8.51 7.51 22.00
N LEU A 473 7.35 7.52 22.65
CA LEU A 473 6.90 8.66 23.43
C LEU A 473 7.53 8.71 24.82
N ASP A 474 7.80 9.94 25.26
CA ASP A 474 8.22 10.22 26.63
C ASP A 474 7.12 9.85 27.64
N ARG A 475 7.54 9.61 28.88
CA ARG A 475 6.61 9.34 29.99
C ARG A 475 5.73 10.55 30.27
N ASN A 476 4.46 10.29 30.62
CA ASN A 476 3.48 11.33 31.00
C ASN A 476 3.40 12.49 29.98
N SER A 477 3.43 12.15 28.69
CA SER A 477 3.49 13.10 27.57
C SER A 477 2.15 13.29 26.84
N CYS A 478 1.09 12.53 27.19
CA CYS A 478 -0.26 12.69 26.65
C CYS A 478 -1.36 12.50 27.71
N ASP A 479 -2.54 13.03 27.44
CA ASP A 479 -3.69 13.01 28.35
C ASP A 479 -4.69 11.90 28.03
N CYS A 480 -4.94 11.68 26.73
CA CYS A 480 -5.86 10.66 26.25
C CYS A 480 -5.26 9.90 25.06
N ILE A 481 -5.55 8.60 25.02
CA ILE A 481 -5.31 7.75 23.85
C ILE A 481 -6.67 7.22 23.41
N LEU A 482 -6.98 7.37 22.13
CA LEU A 482 -8.26 6.96 21.55
C LEU A 482 -8.01 5.92 20.46
N ALA A 483 -8.93 4.96 20.31
CA ALA A 483 -8.83 3.94 19.27
C ALA A 483 -10.22 3.43 18.86
N SER A 484 -10.75 3.89 17.73
CA SER A 484 -12.03 3.41 17.20
C SER A 484 -11.83 2.35 16.12
N ASP A 485 -12.31 1.13 16.37
CA ASP A 485 -12.18 -0.04 15.46
C ASP A 485 -10.72 -0.46 15.17
N VAL A 486 -9.83 -0.36 16.16
CA VAL A 486 -8.40 -0.71 15.99
C VAL A 486 -8.03 -2.02 16.69
N PHE A 487 -8.43 -2.17 17.95
CA PHE A 487 -7.99 -3.30 18.78
C PHE A 487 -8.56 -4.64 18.30
N ILE A 488 -9.61 -4.60 17.49
CA ILE A 488 -10.19 -5.73 16.76
C ILE A 488 -9.27 -6.27 15.64
N TYR A 489 -8.16 -5.61 15.32
CA TYR A 489 -7.08 -6.10 14.44
C TYR A 489 -5.81 -6.47 15.20
N ILE A 490 -5.61 -5.87 16.38
CA ILE A 490 -4.47 -6.17 17.26
C ILE A 490 -4.68 -7.46 18.03
N GLY A 491 -5.91 -7.79 18.45
CA GLY A 491 -6.19 -8.99 19.23
C GLY A 491 -5.71 -8.87 20.67
N ASP A 492 -4.47 -9.27 20.98
CA ASP A 492 -3.88 -9.17 22.31
C ASP A 492 -3.45 -7.72 22.59
N ILE A 493 -4.26 -6.99 23.36
CA ILE A 493 -4.04 -5.57 23.63
C ILE A 493 -3.02 -5.30 24.75
N SER A 494 -2.39 -6.34 25.30
CA SER A 494 -1.47 -6.18 26.44
C SER A 494 -0.33 -5.20 26.15
N GLN A 495 0.32 -5.34 25.00
CA GLN A 495 1.47 -4.51 24.64
C GLN A 495 1.06 -3.05 24.35
N VAL A 496 -0.06 -2.82 23.67
CA VAL A 496 -0.53 -1.45 23.41
C VAL A 496 -0.96 -0.75 24.70
N LEU A 497 -1.55 -1.47 25.66
CA LEU A 497 -1.87 -0.90 26.97
C LEU A 497 -0.60 -0.64 27.80
N TYR A 498 0.40 -1.53 27.76
CA TYR A 498 1.69 -1.30 28.41
C TYR A 498 2.33 0.03 27.95
N GLU A 499 2.45 0.24 26.63
CA GLU A 499 3.04 1.45 26.08
C GLU A 499 2.15 2.69 26.35
N SER A 500 0.83 2.52 26.32
CA SER A 500 -0.13 3.57 26.70
C SER A 500 0.05 4.03 28.15
N SER A 501 0.21 3.08 29.08
CA SER A 501 0.42 3.37 30.51
C SER A 501 1.70 4.18 30.75
N LYS A 502 2.75 3.93 29.96
CA LYS A 502 4.02 4.65 30.05
C LYS A 502 3.86 6.13 29.67
N CYS A 503 3.18 6.42 28.56
CA CYS A 503 3.11 7.77 28.01
C CYS A 503 1.93 8.61 28.54
N LEU A 504 0.86 8.00 29.06
CA LEU A 504 -0.24 8.74 29.67
C LEU A 504 0.16 9.42 30.98
N VAL A 505 -0.34 10.63 31.22
CA VAL A 505 -0.30 11.27 32.55
C VAL A 505 -1.11 10.47 33.59
N ASP A 506 -0.90 10.75 34.87
CA ASP A 506 -1.72 10.17 35.94
C ASP A 506 -3.20 10.53 35.75
N SER A 507 -4.09 9.55 35.94
CA SER A 507 -5.51 9.69 35.60
C SER A 507 -5.78 10.06 34.12
N GLY A 508 -4.82 9.81 33.23
CA GLY A 508 -5.04 9.80 31.78
C GLY A 508 -5.88 8.60 31.38
N ILE A 509 -6.54 8.69 30.23
CA ILE A 509 -7.52 7.67 29.79
C ILE A 509 -7.15 7.03 28.46
N VAL A 510 -7.56 5.77 28.29
CA VAL A 510 -7.63 5.08 27.00
C VAL A 510 -9.11 4.81 26.70
N ALA A 511 -9.64 5.33 25.60
CA ALA A 511 -11.02 5.09 25.18
C ALA A 511 -11.07 4.42 23.80
N PHE A 512 -11.77 3.29 23.70
CA PHE A 512 -11.73 2.46 22.50
C PHE A 512 -12.99 1.62 22.29
N THR A 513 -13.11 1.01 21.11
CA THR A 513 -14.14 0.00 20.83
C THR A 513 -13.55 -1.41 20.71
N VAL A 514 -14.36 -2.41 21.07
CA VAL A 514 -14.08 -3.84 20.86
C VAL A 514 -15.30 -4.53 20.27
N GLU A 515 -15.10 -5.56 19.45
CA GLU A 515 -16.17 -6.50 19.10
C GLU A 515 -16.39 -7.48 20.27
N SER A 516 -17.65 -7.83 20.50
CA SER A 516 -17.99 -8.77 21.57
C SER A 516 -17.64 -10.19 21.13
N LEU A 517 -16.98 -10.95 22.01
CA LEU A 517 -16.77 -12.39 21.81
C LEU A 517 -18.08 -13.19 21.91
N ASP A 518 -19.11 -12.61 22.53
CA ASP A 518 -20.38 -13.26 22.82
C ASP A 518 -21.38 -13.19 21.65
N ASP A 519 -21.91 -14.34 21.23
CA ASP A 519 -23.12 -14.48 20.42
C ASP A 519 -24.38 -14.79 21.25
N GLY A 520 -24.25 -14.71 22.58
CA GLY A 520 -25.33 -14.98 23.54
C GLY A 520 -25.50 -16.47 23.89
N THR A 521 -24.57 -17.34 23.52
CA THR A 521 -24.71 -18.80 23.73
C THR A 521 -23.60 -19.50 24.53
N SER A 522 -22.51 -18.82 24.92
CA SER A 522 -21.40 -19.48 25.64
C SER A 522 -20.67 -18.57 26.64
N GLU A 523 -20.25 -19.11 27.79
CA GLU A 523 -19.38 -18.45 28.79
C GLU A 523 -17.93 -18.25 28.30
N SER A 524 -17.74 -17.79 27.05
CA SER A 524 -16.42 -17.63 26.46
C SER A 524 -15.66 -16.47 27.13
N SER A 525 -14.52 -16.79 27.75
CA SER A 525 -13.57 -15.81 28.28
C SER A 525 -12.30 -15.77 27.45
N GLY A 526 -11.76 -14.58 27.20
CA GLY A 526 -10.54 -14.38 26.41
C GLY A 526 -10.75 -13.45 25.22
N LEU A 527 -10.01 -13.75 24.15
CA LEU A 527 -10.10 -13.13 22.82
C LEU A 527 -10.13 -14.24 21.76
N LYS A 528 -10.77 -14.01 20.60
CA LYS A 528 -10.81 -14.97 19.47
C LYS A 528 -10.93 -14.23 18.14
N LEU A 529 -10.27 -14.73 17.09
CA LEU A 529 -10.53 -14.28 15.73
C LEU A 529 -11.91 -14.79 15.27
N LEU A 530 -12.87 -13.88 15.07
CA LEU A 530 -14.24 -14.20 14.71
C LEU A 530 -14.40 -14.43 13.20
N LYS A 531 -15.53 -15.02 12.81
CA LYS A 531 -15.97 -15.16 11.41
C LYS A 531 -16.08 -13.84 10.64
N SER A 532 -16.17 -12.71 11.36
CA SER A 532 -16.14 -11.36 10.78
C SER A 532 -14.75 -11.00 10.22
N GLY A 533 -13.71 -11.79 10.54
CA GLY A 533 -12.31 -11.53 10.23
C GLY A 533 -11.62 -10.60 11.22
N ARG A 534 -12.24 -10.37 12.38
CA ARG A 534 -11.79 -9.42 13.42
C ARG A 534 -11.81 -10.11 14.78
N PHE A 535 -11.00 -9.64 15.71
CA PHE A 535 -10.96 -10.16 17.07
C PHE A 535 -12.17 -9.70 17.88
N GLY A 536 -12.83 -10.67 18.51
CA GLY A 536 -13.78 -10.44 19.59
C GLY A 536 -13.09 -10.55 20.94
N HIS A 537 -13.49 -9.70 21.88
CA HIS A 537 -12.98 -9.66 23.24
C HIS A 537 -14.10 -9.87 24.24
N SER A 538 -13.82 -10.65 25.28
CA SER A 538 -14.68 -10.70 26.46
C SER A 538 -14.37 -9.55 27.41
N LYS A 539 -15.37 -9.05 28.14
CA LYS A 539 -15.18 -8.04 29.19
C LYS A 539 -14.15 -8.46 30.24
N LYS A 540 -14.20 -9.73 30.66
CA LYS A 540 -13.26 -10.31 31.62
C LYS A 540 -11.81 -10.25 31.15
N TYR A 541 -11.56 -10.48 29.86
CA TYR A 541 -10.23 -10.34 29.27
C TYR A 541 -9.75 -8.89 29.34
N ILE A 542 -10.60 -7.94 28.95
CA ILE A 542 -10.26 -6.51 28.97
C ILE A 542 -9.96 -6.04 30.40
N GLU A 543 -10.77 -6.43 31.39
CA GLU A 543 -10.54 -6.10 32.80
C GLU A 543 -9.20 -6.64 33.31
N GLN A 544 -8.87 -7.90 32.98
CA GLN A 544 -7.62 -8.53 33.39
C GLN A 544 -6.41 -7.83 32.79
N VAL A 545 -6.40 -7.64 31.46
CA VAL A 545 -5.28 -7.02 30.75
C VAL A 545 -5.11 -5.55 31.13
N ALA A 546 -6.23 -4.84 31.39
CA ALA A 546 -6.17 -3.48 31.93
C ALA A 546 -5.47 -3.45 33.29
N ALA A 547 -5.87 -4.31 34.23
CA ALA A 547 -5.28 -4.38 35.57
C ALA A 547 -3.78 -4.71 35.53
N ASP A 548 -3.39 -5.68 34.69
CA ASP A 548 -2.00 -6.10 34.52
C ASP A 548 -1.10 -4.97 33.96
N ASN A 549 -1.69 -3.98 33.29
CA ASN A 549 -1.00 -2.84 32.68
C ASN A 549 -1.22 -1.52 33.42
N GLY A 550 -1.71 -1.56 34.67
CA GLY A 550 -1.85 -0.38 35.52
C GLY A 550 -3.05 0.50 35.19
N PHE A 551 -4.11 -0.08 34.65
CA PHE A 551 -5.38 0.59 34.39
C PHE A 551 -6.51 0.04 35.27
N LYS A 552 -7.54 0.85 35.45
CA LYS A 552 -8.84 0.43 35.96
C LYS A 552 -9.90 0.64 34.88
N LEU A 553 -10.83 -0.31 34.77
CA LEU A 553 -12.01 -0.14 33.94
C LEU A 553 -12.90 0.96 34.54
N LEU A 554 -13.05 2.07 33.82
CA LEU A 554 -13.90 3.19 34.21
C LEU A 554 -15.32 2.99 33.69
N SER A 555 -15.47 2.65 32.40
CA SER A 555 -16.77 2.36 31.79
C SER A 555 -16.71 1.22 30.77
N TRP A 556 -17.84 0.52 30.64
CA TRP A 556 -18.11 -0.49 29.62
C TRP A 556 -19.56 -0.33 29.17
N ASP A 557 -19.75 0.07 27.92
CA ASP A 557 -21.07 0.35 27.36
C ASP A 557 -21.28 -0.49 26.09
N ASP A 558 -22.19 -1.47 26.16
CA ASP A 558 -22.52 -2.32 25.01
C ASP A 558 -23.17 -1.49 23.89
N CYS A 559 -22.76 -1.73 22.65
CA CYS A 559 -23.27 -1.02 21.49
C CYS A 559 -23.26 -1.88 20.22
N VAL A 560 -24.05 -1.44 19.23
CA VAL A 560 -23.96 -1.96 17.86
C VAL A 560 -22.96 -1.10 17.10
N LEU A 561 -21.78 -1.65 16.82
CA LEU A 561 -20.68 -0.91 16.19
C LEU A 561 -20.99 -0.56 14.73
N ARG A 562 -21.54 -1.55 14.01
CA ARG A 562 -21.88 -1.49 12.58
C ARG A 562 -22.88 -2.59 12.21
N GLN A 563 -23.37 -2.52 10.99
CA GLN A 563 -24.06 -3.60 10.28
C GLN A 563 -23.06 -4.34 9.38
N GLN A 564 -23.17 -5.67 9.27
CA GLN A 564 -22.39 -6.46 8.33
C GLN A 564 -23.24 -7.61 7.79
N GLY A 565 -23.39 -7.71 6.46
CA GLY A 565 -24.22 -8.75 5.84
C GLY A 565 -25.70 -8.70 6.27
N GLY A 566 -26.20 -7.53 6.69
CA GLY A 566 -27.56 -7.35 7.20
C GLY A 566 -27.76 -7.75 8.66
N ALA A 567 -26.68 -8.02 9.41
CA ALA A 567 -26.72 -8.34 10.83
C ALA A 567 -25.92 -7.32 11.65
N ASP A 568 -26.35 -7.12 12.90
CA ASP A 568 -25.67 -6.30 13.89
C ASP A 568 -24.31 -6.91 14.23
N VAL A 569 -23.26 -6.09 14.22
CA VAL A 569 -21.99 -6.42 14.85
C VAL A 569 -21.97 -5.77 16.23
N ASN A 570 -22.17 -6.61 17.24
CA ASN A 570 -22.18 -6.19 18.64
C ASN A 570 -20.76 -5.98 19.17
N GLY A 571 -20.62 -5.01 20.04
CA GLY A 571 -19.37 -4.66 20.67
C GLY A 571 -19.62 -3.86 21.94
N ALA A 572 -18.57 -3.22 22.41
CA ALA A 572 -18.64 -2.27 23.50
C ALA A 572 -17.71 -1.09 23.27
N THR A 573 -18.09 0.05 23.85
CA THR A 573 -17.17 1.16 24.09
C THR A 573 -16.59 1.00 25.48
N VAL A 574 -15.27 1.10 25.58
CA VAL A 574 -14.51 0.86 26.80
C VAL A 574 -13.71 2.09 27.14
N VAL A 575 -13.73 2.50 28.41
CA VAL A 575 -12.81 3.50 28.94
C VAL A 575 -12.00 2.91 30.08
N LEU A 576 -10.69 3.02 29.96
CA LEU A 576 -9.71 2.67 30.98
C LEU A 576 -9.07 3.94 31.52
N VAL A 577 -8.84 4.00 32.82
CA VAL A 577 -8.13 5.12 33.48
C VAL A 577 -6.83 4.60 34.11
N LYS A 578 -5.72 5.32 33.87
CA LYS A 578 -4.42 4.99 34.46
C LYS A 578 -4.50 5.16 35.98
N ALA A 579 -4.10 4.11 36.70
CA ALA A 579 -4.28 3.94 38.14
C ALA A 579 -3.43 4.86 39.01
#